data_AF-A0A0K2GEZ9-F1
#
_entry.id   AF-A0A0K2GEZ9-F1
#
_cell.length_a   1.000
_cell.length_b   1.000
_cell.length_c   1.000
_cell.angle_alpha   90.00
_cell.angle_beta   90.00
_cell.angle_gamma   90.00
#
_symmetry.space_group_name_H-M   'P 1'
#
loop_
_entity.id
_entity.type
_entity.pdbx_description
1 polymer ?
#
loop_
_entity_poly.entity_id
_entity_poly.type
_entity_poly.pdbx_seq_one_letter_code
_entity_poly.pdbx_strand_id
1 'polypeptide(L)'
;MTAAGKSPTRFAFTFHATIFRKDPAFVARVTWDFTQQKIHRDHAPLERKPKGRFHAEVTGTFTASVGDIIEAQRGRTKERDSRAFFLVAPSGTLILVAFADELDDVIRVGNYLAGRLAVEDLGKGGWVFDKVRSDWNGEPVSGEPQNLERTPSPSSSLSRDSMDHRKPDLLHELSRPDVIPEAKGRHRRLRPPV
;
A
#
# COMPACT_ATOMS: atom_id res chain seq x y z
N MET A 1 7.86 37.14 18.01
CA MET A 1 8.77 35.98 17.98
C MET A 1 7.91 34.74 17.84
N THR A 2 7.70 34.25 16.61
CA THR A 2 6.90 33.05 16.33
C THR A 2 7.74 31.82 16.60
N ALA A 3 7.25 30.93 17.47
CA ALA A 3 7.88 29.65 17.75
C ALA A 3 8.16 28.91 16.43
N ALA A 4 9.37 28.35 16.29
CA ALA A 4 9.71 27.42 15.23
C ALA A 4 8.86 26.15 15.43
N GLY A 5 7.63 26.18 14.92
CA GLY A 5 6.73 25.05 14.90
C GLY A 5 7.34 23.94 14.05
N LYS A 6 7.35 22.71 14.57
CA LYS A 6 7.70 21.51 13.79
C LYS A 6 6.94 21.55 12.46
N SER A 7 7.65 21.38 11.34
CA SER A 7 7.02 21.22 10.05
C SER A 7 6.03 20.03 10.10
N PRO A 8 4.82 20.19 9.54
CA PRO A 8 3.85 19.10 9.52
C PRO A 8 4.43 17.89 8.79
N THR A 9 4.25 16.71 9.37
CA THR A 9 4.71 15.43 8.78
C THR A 9 3.58 14.67 8.10
N ARG A 10 2.35 15.16 8.17
CA ARG A 10 1.14 14.53 7.63
C ARG A 10 0.17 15.58 7.11
N PHE A 11 -0.47 15.23 6.00
CA PHE A 11 -1.38 16.12 5.29
C PHE A 11 -2.68 15.39 4.93
N ALA A 12 -3.77 16.15 4.85
CA ALA A 12 -5.03 15.70 4.30
C ALA A 12 -5.17 16.22 2.86
N PHE A 13 -5.43 15.32 1.93
CA PHE A 13 -5.59 15.62 0.51
C PHE A 13 -7.03 15.42 0.08
N THR A 14 -7.46 16.23 -0.88
CA THR A 14 -8.74 16.06 -1.57
C THR A 14 -8.48 15.59 -2.99
N PHE A 15 -9.03 14.44 -3.34
CA PHE A 15 -9.10 13.95 -4.70
C PHE A 15 -10.37 14.46 -5.37
N HIS A 16 -10.23 14.97 -6.59
CA HIS A 16 -11.36 15.31 -7.46
C HIS A 16 -11.07 14.86 -8.89
N ALA A 17 -12.03 14.15 -9.50
CA ALA A 17 -11.96 13.75 -10.89
C ALA A 17 -13.34 13.80 -11.56
N THR A 18 -13.35 14.06 -12.87
CA THR A 18 -14.52 13.82 -13.72
C THR A 18 -14.22 12.64 -14.61
N ILE A 19 -15.07 11.61 -14.55
CA ILE A 19 -14.90 10.34 -15.28
C ILE A 19 -16.18 9.98 -16.03
N PHE A 20 -16.12 9.00 -16.95
CA PHE A 20 -17.35 8.37 -17.42
C PHE A 20 -17.96 7.51 -16.31
N ARG A 21 -19.31 7.45 -16.23
CA ARG A 21 -20.02 6.75 -15.15
C ARG A 21 -19.64 5.28 -14.94
N LYS A 22 -19.20 4.62 -16.02
CA LYS A 22 -18.83 3.20 -16.01
C LYS A 22 -17.38 2.97 -15.60
N ASP A 23 -16.58 4.02 -15.58
CA ASP A 23 -15.16 3.90 -15.33
C ASP A 23 -14.88 3.86 -13.82
N PRO A 24 -13.83 3.15 -13.39
CA PRO A 24 -13.35 3.28 -12.03
C PRO A 24 -12.59 4.60 -11.87
N ALA A 25 -12.85 5.29 -10.78
CA ALA A 25 -11.90 6.25 -10.22
C ALA A 25 -10.95 5.54 -9.27
N PHE A 26 -9.70 6.01 -9.21
CA PHE A 26 -8.64 5.37 -8.46
C PHE A 26 -7.75 6.39 -7.74
N VAL A 27 -7.64 6.24 -6.41
CA VAL A 27 -6.58 6.80 -5.59
C VAL A 27 -6.30 5.84 -4.43
N ALA A 28 -5.04 5.54 -4.17
CA ALA A 28 -4.62 4.62 -3.13
C ALA A 28 -3.27 5.03 -2.55
N ARG A 29 -3.09 4.82 -1.24
CA ARG A 29 -1.76 4.82 -0.64
C ARG A 29 -1.08 3.50 -0.94
N VAL A 30 0.20 3.56 -1.27
CA VAL A 30 0.98 2.44 -1.77
C VAL A 30 2.00 2.04 -0.70
N THR A 31 2.02 0.76 -0.35
CA THR A 31 2.97 0.20 0.62
C THR A 31 3.63 -1.05 0.06
N TRP A 32 4.74 -1.48 0.67
CA TRP A 32 5.36 -2.77 0.37
C TRP A 32 4.78 -3.86 1.29
N ASP A 33 4.25 -4.91 0.70
CA ASP A 33 3.94 -6.15 1.41
C ASP A 33 5.21 -7.01 1.48
N PHE A 34 5.82 -7.09 2.67
CA PHE A 34 7.03 -7.88 2.89
C PHE A 34 6.80 -9.39 2.82
N THR A 35 5.56 -9.85 3.03
CA THR A 35 5.20 -11.27 2.96
C THR A 35 5.07 -11.70 1.50
N GLN A 36 4.34 -10.92 0.71
CA GLN A 36 4.09 -11.23 -0.70
C GLN A 36 5.15 -10.66 -1.64
N GLN A 37 6.09 -9.87 -1.12
CA GLN A 37 7.14 -9.17 -1.87
C GLN A 37 6.58 -8.38 -3.05
N LYS A 38 5.51 -7.62 -2.81
CA LYS A 38 4.84 -6.85 -3.86
C LYS A 38 4.24 -5.56 -3.31
N ILE A 39 3.86 -4.68 -4.23
CA ILE A 39 3.12 -3.46 -3.91
C ILE A 39 1.70 -3.82 -3.43
N HIS A 40 1.36 -3.33 -2.24
CA HIS A 40 0.01 -3.31 -1.67
C HIS A 40 -0.63 -1.92 -1.83
N ARG A 41 -1.95 -1.88 -1.97
CA ARG A 41 -2.74 -0.67 -2.22
C ARG A 41 -3.85 -0.53 -1.20
N ASP A 42 -3.78 0.54 -0.43
CA ASP A 42 -4.80 0.95 0.53
C ASP A 42 -5.66 2.04 -0.11
N HIS A 43 -6.84 1.66 -0.59
CA HIS A 43 -7.71 2.51 -1.40
C HIS A 43 -8.41 3.57 -0.55
N ALA A 44 -8.39 4.83 -1.00
CA ALA A 44 -9.17 5.86 -0.33
C ALA A 44 -10.68 5.66 -0.57
N PRO A 45 -11.53 6.05 0.39
CA PRO A 45 -12.96 6.12 0.18
C PRO A 45 -13.29 7.20 -0.87
N LEU A 46 -14.08 6.82 -1.88
CA LEU A 46 -14.47 7.69 -2.98
C LEU A 46 -16.00 7.76 -3.08
N GLU A 47 -16.53 8.97 -3.08
CA GLU A 47 -17.92 9.26 -3.38
C GLU A 47 -18.09 9.57 -4.86
N ARG A 48 -19.22 9.12 -5.44
CA ARG A 48 -19.53 9.34 -6.85
C ARG A 48 -20.87 10.04 -7.00
N LYS A 49 -20.89 11.14 -7.73
CA LYS A 49 -22.10 11.90 -8.06
C LYS A 49 -22.29 11.94 -9.58
N PRO A 50 -23.43 11.48 -10.11
CA PRO A 50 -23.66 11.52 -11.56
C PRO A 50 -23.68 12.96 -12.10
N LYS A 51 -22.98 13.21 -13.22
CA LYS A 51 -22.93 14.50 -13.93
C LYS A 51 -23.42 14.33 -15.37
N GLY A 52 -24.66 14.74 -15.63
CA GLY A 52 -25.31 14.51 -16.92
C GLY A 52 -25.42 13.02 -17.26
N ARG A 53 -25.64 12.67 -18.54
CA ARG A 53 -25.94 11.28 -18.95
C ARG A 53 -24.74 10.32 -18.86
N PHE A 54 -23.53 10.82 -19.14
CA PHE A 54 -22.36 9.98 -19.40
C PHE A 54 -21.29 10.06 -18.32
N HIS A 55 -21.26 11.13 -17.51
CA HIS A 55 -20.17 11.40 -16.59
C HIS A 55 -20.59 11.25 -15.13
N ALA A 56 -19.59 11.14 -14.26
CA ALA A 56 -19.68 11.25 -12.83
C ALA A 56 -18.54 12.12 -12.32
N GLU A 57 -18.83 12.93 -11.31
CA GLU A 57 -17.83 13.56 -10.46
C GLU A 57 -17.49 12.60 -9.33
N VAL A 58 -16.20 12.44 -9.08
CA VAL A 58 -15.68 11.62 -7.99
C VAL A 58 -14.88 12.49 -7.07
N THR A 59 -15.22 12.41 -5.78
CA THR A 59 -14.55 13.14 -4.72
C THR A 59 -14.14 12.16 -3.63
N GLY A 60 -13.00 12.41 -3.00
CA GLY A 60 -12.58 11.66 -1.82
C GLY A 60 -11.54 12.41 -1.03
N THR A 61 -11.40 12.06 0.23
CA THR A 61 -10.36 12.59 1.09
C THR A 61 -9.50 11.46 1.63
N PHE A 62 -8.21 11.72 1.78
CA PHE A 62 -7.29 10.77 2.38
C PHE A 62 -6.18 11.53 3.11
N THR A 63 -5.52 10.84 4.03
CA THR A 63 -4.37 11.41 4.74
C THR A 63 -3.11 10.62 4.39
N ALA A 64 -1.99 11.32 4.28
CA ALA A 64 -0.71 10.70 3.98
C ALA A 64 0.44 11.45 4.65
N SER A 65 1.48 10.71 5.02
CA SER A 65 2.67 11.25 5.68
C SER A 65 3.74 11.60 4.64
N VAL A 66 4.65 12.50 4.99
CA VAL A 66 5.85 12.78 4.18
C VAL A 66 6.59 11.47 3.89
N GLY A 67 6.92 11.24 2.62
CA GLY A 67 7.55 9.99 2.16
C GLY A 67 6.56 8.91 1.69
N ASP A 68 5.26 9.02 2.02
CA ASP A 68 4.27 8.09 1.48
C ASP A 68 4.19 8.22 -0.05
N ILE A 69 3.92 7.09 -0.72
CA ILE A 69 3.60 7.04 -2.15
C ILE A 69 2.09 6.92 -2.32
N ILE A 70 1.53 7.78 -3.16
CA ILE A 70 0.13 7.77 -3.58
C ILE A 70 0.07 7.36 -5.04
N GLU A 71 -0.68 6.32 -5.36
CA GLU A 71 -1.04 6.00 -6.73
C GLU A 71 -2.39 6.62 -7.04
N ALA A 72 -2.45 7.48 -8.05
CA ALA A 72 -3.68 8.15 -8.45
C ALA A 72 -3.85 8.12 -9.96
N GLN A 73 -5.12 8.21 -10.38
CA GLN A 73 -5.46 8.40 -11.78
C GLN A 73 -4.98 9.77 -12.26
N ARG A 74 -4.21 9.80 -13.35
CA ARG A 74 -3.69 11.03 -13.99
C ARG A 74 -4.52 11.42 -15.22
N GLY A 75 -5.16 10.45 -15.85
CA GLY A 75 -5.93 10.66 -17.06
C GLY A 75 -6.28 9.33 -17.71
N ARG A 76 -6.91 9.41 -18.89
CA ARG A 76 -7.31 8.23 -19.65
C ARG A 76 -7.19 8.51 -21.14
N THR A 77 -6.64 7.56 -21.88
CA THR A 77 -6.80 7.47 -23.34
C THR A 77 -7.79 6.34 -23.66
N LYS A 78 -8.22 6.21 -24.93
CA LYS A 78 -9.11 5.11 -25.32
C LYS A 78 -8.52 3.73 -25.00
N GLU A 79 -7.19 3.59 -25.00
CA GLU A 79 -6.51 2.31 -24.79
C GLU A 79 -6.03 2.08 -23.36
N ARG A 80 -5.82 3.13 -22.53
CA ARG A 80 -5.21 2.98 -21.20
C ARG A 80 -5.78 3.93 -20.14
N ASP A 81 -5.97 3.36 -18.96
CA ASP A 81 -6.09 4.12 -17.71
C ASP A 81 -4.68 4.51 -17.26
N SER A 82 -4.32 5.78 -17.43
CA SER A 82 -3.02 6.29 -17.03
C SER A 82 -3.05 6.60 -15.54
N ARG A 83 -2.36 5.75 -14.78
CA ARG A 83 -2.10 5.93 -13.35
C ARG A 83 -0.66 6.38 -13.14
N ALA A 84 -0.42 7.09 -12.06
CA ALA A 84 0.89 7.58 -11.70
C ALA A 84 1.13 7.46 -10.20
N PHE A 85 2.41 7.34 -9.83
CA PHE A 85 2.86 7.39 -8.46
C PHE A 85 3.32 8.79 -8.11
N PHE A 86 2.89 9.26 -6.95
CA PHE A 86 3.20 10.56 -6.40
C PHE A 86 3.82 10.42 -5.02
N LEU A 87 4.89 11.15 -4.74
CA LEU A 87 5.52 11.25 -3.42
C LEU A 87 4.89 12.40 -2.64
N VAL A 88 4.57 12.15 -1.36
CA VAL A 88 4.19 13.22 -0.43
C VAL A 88 5.43 13.98 0.01
N ALA A 89 5.56 15.23 -0.44
CA ALA A 89 6.69 16.09 -0.10
C ALA A 89 6.53 16.75 1.29
N PRO A 90 7.65 17.19 1.91
CA PRO A 90 7.60 17.96 3.16
C PRO A 90 6.78 19.25 3.09
N SER A 91 6.62 19.82 1.90
CA SER A 91 5.79 21.00 1.63
C SER A 91 4.29 20.73 1.69
N GLY A 92 3.86 19.47 1.75
CA GLY A 92 2.45 19.09 1.63
C GLY A 92 1.95 18.93 0.20
N THR A 93 2.85 18.90 -0.79
CA THR A 93 2.48 18.69 -2.20
C THR A 93 2.69 17.25 -2.63
N LEU A 94 1.86 16.74 -3.54
CA LEU A 94 2.11 15.48 -4.24
C LEU A 94 3.00 15.67 -5.48
N ILE A 95 4.16 15.03 -5.50
CA ILE A 95 5.15 15.13 -6.59
C ILE A 95 5.09 13.88 -7.46
N LEU A 96 4.84 14.03 -8.76
CA LEU A 96 4.89 12.92 -9.71
C LEU A 96 6.31 12.33 -9.77
N VAL A 97 6.47 11.04 -9.44
CA VAL A 97 7.78 10.35 -9.45
C VAL A 97 7.90 9.26 -10.51
N ALA A 98 6.77 8.68 -10.92
CA ALA A 98 6.75 7.51 -11.81
C ALA A 98 5.38 7.31 -12.48
N PHE A 99 5.37 6.67 -13.65
CA PHE A 99 4.14 6.17 -14.28
C PHE A 99 3.86 4.73 -13.84
N ALA A 100 2.60 4.41 -13.54
CA ALA A 100 2.23 3.11 -13.01
C ALA A 100 1.98 2.05 -14.09
N ASP A 101 2.09 2.42 -15.36
CA ASP A 101 2.00 1.52 -16.52
C ASP A 101 3.36 1.28 -17.21
N GLU A 102 4.44 1.80 -16.63
CA GLU A 102 5.82 1.58 -17.04
C GLU A 102 6.51 0.62 -16.05
N LEU A 103 6.99 -0.53 -16.54
CA LEU A 103 7.51 -1.60 -15.67
C LEU A 103 8.71 -1.16 -14.83
N ASP A 104 9.66 -0.46 -15.45
CA ASP A 104 10.86 0.04 -14.76
C ASP A 104 10.50 1.03 -13.65
N ASP A 105 9.48 1.85 -13.88
CA ASP A 105 8.96 2.80 -12.91
C ASP A 105 8.29 2.09 -11.73
N VAL A 106 7.49 1.06 -12.00
CA VAL A 106 6.86 0.23 -10.97
C VAL A 106 7.91 -0.49 -10.12
N ILE A 107 8.95 -1.06 -10.74
CA ILE A 107 10.05 -1.73 -10.02
C ILE A 107 10.80 -0.74 -9.13
N ARG A 108 11.10 0.45 -9.65
CA ARG A 108 11.80 1.51 -8.91
C ARG A 108 11.02 1.96 -7.68
N VAL A 109 9.71 2.20 -7.83
CA VAL A 109 8.83 2.50 -6.70
C VAL A 109 8.77 1.33 -5.71
N GLY A 110 8.71 0.09 -6.19
CA GLY A 110 8.78 -1.10 -5.34
C GLY A 110 10.06 -1.16 -4.51
N ASN A 111 11.22 -0.87 -5.11
CA ASN A 111 12.50 -0.84 -4.39
C ASN A 111 12.55 0.26 -3.33
N TYR A 112 11.98 1.43 -3.60
CA TYR A 112 11.84 2.49 -2.60
C TYR A 112 10.97 2.04 -1.41
N LEU A 113 9.78 1.51 -1.70
CA LEU A 113 8.85 1.05 -0.66
C LEU A 113 9.43 -0.12 0.16
N ALA A 114 10.30 -0.93 -0.43
CA ALA A 114 11.03 -2.00 0.24
C ALA A 114 12.26 -1.51 1.04
N GLY A 115 12.56 -0.21 1.04
CA GLY A 115 13.72 0.39 1.73
C GLY A 115 15.07 0.16 1.04
N ARG A 116 15.07 -0.21 -0.25
CA ARG A 116 16.28 -0.53 -1.04
C ARG A 116 16.75 0.63 -1.92
N LEU A 117 15.95 1.68 -2.02
CA LEU A 117 16.20 2.86 -2.83
C LEU A 117 15.95 4.10 -1.98
N ALA A 118 16.82 5.09 -2.06
CA ALA A 118 16.63 6.35 -1.35
C ALA A 118 15.56 7.22 -2.05
N VAL A 119 15.01 8.21 -1.35
CA VAL A 119 13.94 9.07 -1.90
C VAL A 119 14.46 9.94 -3.05
N GLU A 120 15.74 10.29 -3.01
CA GLU A 120 16.42 11.11 -4.03
C GLU A 120 16.50 10.39 -5.38
N ASP A 121 16.50 9.05 -5.36
CA ASP A 121 16.62 8.20 -6.54
C ASP A 121 15.24 7.81 -7.14
N LEU A 122 14.14 8.17 -6.48
CA LEU A 122 12.78 7.94 -7.00
C LEU A 122 12.48 8.76 -8.26
N GLY A 123 13.22 9.82 -8.51
CA GLY A 123 12.98 10.73 -9.61
C GLY A 123 13.99 10.58 -10.74
N LYS A 124 13.53 10.59 -11.99
CA LYS A 124 14.43 10.67 -13.16
C LYS A 124 14.97 12.11 -13.25
N GLY A 125 16.02 12.46 -12.49
CA GLY A 125 16.76 13.72 -12.67
C GLY A 125 17.02 14.61 -11.45
N GLY A 126 17.18 14.07 -10.23
CA GLY A 126 17.68 14.86 -9.08
C GLY A 126 16.72 15.98 -8.64
N TRP A 127 15.61 15.58 -8.04
CA TRP A 127 14.53 16.51 -7.68
C TRP A 127 14.94 17.43 -6.53
N VAL A 128 14.68 18.72 -6.68
CA VAL A 128 14.66 19.70 -5.58
C VAL A 128 13.22 19.82 -5.12
N PHE A 129 12.85 19.06 -4.10
CA PHE A 129 11.48 18.90 -3.60
C PHE A 129 10.80 20.25 -3.27
N ASP A 130 11.59 21.26 -2.92
CA ASP A 130 11.15 22.61 -2.54
C ASP A 130 10.62 23.45 -3.72
N LYS A 131 10.88 23.04 -4.96
CA LYS A 131 10.57 23.81 -6.19
C LYS A 131 9.45 23.21 -7.03
N VAL A 132 8.95 22.04 -6.68
CA VAL A 132 7.92 21.35 -7.47
C VAL A 132 6.56 21.93 -7.16
N ARG A 133 5.85 22.37 -8.20
CA ARG A 133 4.44 22.79 -8.09
C ARG A 133 3.54 21.62 -8.47
N SER A 134 2.52 21.39 -7.65
CA SER A 134 1.47 20.41 -7.87
C SER A 134 0.11 21.05 -7.62
N ASP A 135 -0.89 20.67 -8.41
CA ASP A 135 -2.28 21.09 -8.15
C ASP A 135 -2.84 20.39 -6.91
N TRP A 136 -2.16 19.34 -6.42
CA TRP A 136 -2.52 18.59 -5.24
C TRP A 136 -1.74 19.10 -4.04
N ASN A 137 -2.39 20.00 -3.32
CA ASN A 137 -1.90 20.58 -2.08
C ASN A 137 -2.69 20.00 -0.91
N GLY A 138 -1.98 19.45 0.06
CA GLY A 138 -2.56 18.90 1.26
C GLY A 138 -2.60 19.93 2.38
N GLU A 139 -3.67 19.87 3.16
CA GLU A 139 -3.81 20.68 4.37
C GLU A 139 -3.06 20.00 5.53
N PRO A 140 -2.19 20.72 6.27
CA PRO A 140 -1.51 20.17 7.44
C PRO A 140 -2.49 19.59 8.47
N VAL A 141 -2.21 18.40 8.98
CA VAL A 141 -3.00 17.78 10.04
C VAL A 141 -2.23 17.82 11.36
N SER A 142 -2.75 18.52 12.37
CA SER A 142 -2.11 18.68 13.68
C SER A 142 -2.41 17.50 14.63
N GLY A 143 -1.44 16.59 14.81
CA GLY A 143 -1.43 15.47 15.82
C GLY A 143 -2.48 14.37 15.59
N GLU A 144 -2.40 13.12 16.05
CA GLU A 144 -1.38 12.25 16.66
C GLU A 144 -1.04 11.11 15.65
N PRO A 145 0.09 10.36 15.81
CA PRO A 145 0.24 9.09 15.10
C PRO A 145 -0.97 8.21 15.45
N GLN A 146 -1.67 7.70 14.44
CA GLN A 146 -2.66 6.66 14.70
C GLN A 146 -1.91 5.50 15.35
N ASN A 147 -2.26 5.22 16.59
CA ASN A 147 -1.76 4.10 17.36
C ASN A 147 -2.00 2.85 16.51
N LEU A 148 -0.94 2.36 15.86
CA LEU A 148 -0.90 1.00 15.36
C LEU A 148 -1.12 0.15 16.60
N GLU A 149 -2.32 -0.40 16.73
CA GLU A 149 -2.72 -1.30 17.80
C GLU A 149 -1.61 -2.32 18.01
N ARG A 150 -0.74 -2.07 18.99
CA ARG A 150 0.27 -3.03 19.41
C ARG A 150 -0.51 -4.18 20.00
N THR A 151 -0.49 -5.30 19.29
CA THR A 151 -0.85 -6.62 19.78
C THR A 151 -0.38 -6.76 21.23
N PRO A 152 -1.26 -7.08 22.20
CA PRO A 152 -0.80 -7.29 23.57
C PRO A 152 0.16 -8.48 23.57
N SER A 153 1.40 -8.21 23.96
CA SER A 153 2.37 -9.27 24.27
C SER A 153 1.86 -10.07 25.47
N PRO A 154 2.04 -11.39 25.52
CA PRO A 154 1.51 -12.21 26.59
C PRO A 154 2.17 -11.83 27.92
N SER A 155 1.35 -11.49 28.91
CA SER A 155 1.79 -11.21 30.28
C SER A 155 2.56 -12.40 30.85
N SER A 156 3.85 -12.20 31.09
CA SER A 156 4.67 -13.04 31.94
C SER A 156 4.37 -12.72 33.41
N SER A 157 3.42 -13.42 34.02
CA SER A 157 3.28 -13.45 35.48
C SER A 157 4.14 -14.58 36.04
N LEU A 158 5.36 -14.23 36.46
CA LEU A 158 6.17 -15.07 37.34
C LEU A 158 5.66 -14.88 38.77
N SER A 159 4.99 -15.91 39.30
CA SER A 159 4.85 -16.11 40.74
C SER A 159 5.62 -17.37 41.11
N ARG A 160 6.73 -17.20 41.82
CA ARG A 160 7.37 -18.25 42.62
C ARG A 160 6.48 -18.48 43.84
N ASP A 161 6.02 -19.71 44.09
CA ASP A 161 6.42 -20.41 45.31
C ASP A 161 6.08 -21.93 45.28
N SER A 162 7.06 -22.67 45.78
CA SER A 162 7.06 -23.95 46.49
C SER A 162 6.39 -25.26 45.99
N MET A 163 7.28 -26.25 45.96
CA MET A 163 7.18 -27.64 46.46
C MET A 163 6.62 -28.78 45.57
N ASP A 164 7.59 -29.54 45.08
CA ASP A 164 7.84 -30.96 45.36
C ASP A 164 7.21 -32.12 44.55
N HIS A 165 8.16 -32.97 44.13
CA HIS A 165 8.13 -34.42 43.93
C HIS A 165 7.25 -35.03 42.81
N ARG A 166 7.91 -35.44 41.72
CA ARG A 166 8.17 -36.86 41.35
C ARG A 166 8.55 -36.99 39.87
N LYS A 167 9.69 -37.64 39.61
CA LYS A 167 10.02 -38.36 38.37
C LYS A 167 9.06 -39.57 38.21
N PRO A 168 8.79 -40.11 36.99
CA PRO A 168 9.84 -40.71 36.16
C PRO A 168 9.68 -40.63 34.62
N ASP A 169 10.71 -41.19 33.99
CA ASP A 169 11.05 -41.43 32.59
C ASP A 169 9.92 -41.68 31.59
N LEU A 170 10.13 -41.19 30.36
CA LEU A 170 9.78 -41.89 29.13
C LEU A 170 10.78 -41.51 28.01
N LEU A 171 11.83 -42.33 27.90
CA LEU A 171 12.47 -42.65 26.61
C LEU A 171 11.51 -43.57 25.82
N HIS A 172 11.60 -43.51 24.49
CA HIS A 172 10.78 -44.15 23.43
C HIS A 172 9.73 -43.17 22.86
N GLU A 173 9.66 -42.82 21.57
CA GLU A 173 10.13 -43.46 20.34
C GLU A 173 10.55 -42.41 19.29
N LEU A 174 11.75 -42.59 18.74
CA LEU A 174 12.06 -42.22 17.36
C LEU A 174 11.87 -43.47 16.50
N SER A 175 10.92 -43.45 15.56
CA SER A 175 10.76 -44.33 14.37
C SER A 175 9.30 -44.20 13.91
N ARG A 176 8.88 -43.99 12.66
CA ARG A 176 9.46 -44.12 11.32
C ARG A 176 8.49 -43.49 10.29
N PRO A 177 8.88 -43.37 9.01
CA PRO A 177 8.23 -42.56 7.97
C PRO A 177 7.23 -43.33 7.07
N ASP A 178 6.69 -42.58 6.09
CA ASP A 178 6.01 -42.97 4.84
C ASP A 178 4.60 -43.57 4.92
N VAL A 179 3.61 -42.86 4.32
CA VAL A 179 2.67 -43.43 3.31
C VAL A 179 2.11 -42.29 2.43
N ILE A 180 2.43 -42.34 1.14
CA ILE A 180 1.68 -41.71 0.03
C ILE A 180 0.58 -42.69 -0.41
N PRO A 181 -0.64 -42.25 -0.74
CA PRO A 181 -1.51 -43.04 -1.61
C PRO A 181 -1.71 -42.41 -2.99
N GLU A 182 -1.72 -43.32 -3.95
CA GLU A 182 -1.73 -43.21 -5.41
C GLU A 182 -2.90 -42.47 -6.07
N ALA A 183 -2.61 -42.11 -7.33
CA ALA A 183 -3.48 -41.69 -8.39
C ALA A 183 -4.63 -42.66 -8.73
N LYS A 184 -5.82 -42.10 -9.04
CA LYS A 184 -6.83 -42.73 -9.91
C LYS A 184 -7.52 -41.70 -10.80
N GLY A 185 -7.66 -42.03 -12.09
CA GLY A 185 -8.84 -41.65 -12.88
C GLY A 185 -8.64 -40.66 -14.03
N ARG A 186 -8.27 -41.17 -15.21
CA ARG A 186 -8.45 -40.50 -16.51
C ARG A 186 -9.95 -40.31 -16.83
N HIS A 187 -10.31 -39.19 -17.45
CA HIS A 187 -11.17 -39.18 -18.65
C HIS A 187 -10.95 -37.90 -19.46
N ARG A 188 -10.17 -38.03 -20.54
CA ARG A 188 -10.18 -37.09 -21.69
C ARG A 188 -11.49 -37.32 -22.46
N ARG A 189 -12.32 -36.30 -22.64
CA ARG A 189 -13.33 -36.29 -23.70
C ARG A 189 -12.73 -35.61 -24.93
N LEU A 190 -12.48 -36.41 -25.96
CA LEU A 190 -12.25 -35.96 -27.32
C LEU A 190 -13.60 -35.56 -27.93
N ARG A 191 -13.70 -34.37 -28.52
CA ARG A 191 -14.83 -34.00 -29.39
C ARG A 191 -14.61 -34.60 -30.78
N PRO A 192 -15.64 -35.20 -31.41
CA PRO A 192 -15.61 -35.46 -32.84
C PRO A 192 -15.96 -34.19 -33.64
N PRO A 193 -15.47 -34.05 -34.89
CA PRO A 193 -15.74 -32.88 -35.73
C PRO A 193 -17.09 -33.02 -36.45
N VAL A 194 -17.83 -31.92 -36.54
CA VAL A 194 -18.83 -31.61 -37.57
C VAL A 194 -18.71 -30.13 -37.90
#